data_AF-A0A923BGU9-F1
#
_entry.id   AF-A0A923BGU9-F1
#
_cell.length_a   1.000
_cell.length_b   1.000
_cell.length_c   1.000
_cell.angle_alpha   90.00
_cell.angle_beta   90.00
_cell.angle_gamma   90.00
#
_symmetry.space_group_name_H-M   'P 1'
#
loop_
_entity.id
_entity.type
_entity.pdbx_description
1 polymer ?
#
loop_
_entity_poly.entity_id
_entity_poly.type
_entity_poly.pdbx_seq_one_letter_code
_entity_poly.pdbx_strand_id
1 'polypeptide(L)'
;MAKKPSPLPDPLRYLQPFANSLAKLPPEDLNEDIDASRLDAALRKRVHSFDEEAAAAELARDCDLLESWLKDKPDHPAHWIRGFLLSPDLATHLTQPAEPPPRGPEISFVAPAGWKVKVVPFRLDLKKGKLIGTVMAINQLSFDMMQRQQEYWVAPPGLEATREVQDVRHGDVSGKKCVYRQVSPVPWKSVDYLLSVPGGFVQVVLDALVADFDEAPFDANLHTLRLSASA
;
A
#
# COMPACT_ATOMS: atom_id res chain seq x y z
N MET A 1 -7.28 9.71 22.74
CA MET A 1 -7.79 10.43 21.54
C MET A 1 -6.75 11.47 21.15
N ALA A 2 -6.16 11.38 19.96
CA ALA A 2 -5.18 12.37 19.50
C ALA A 2 -5.83 13.77 19.46
N LYS A 3 -5.20 14.75 20.12
CA LYS A 3 -5.68 16.13 20.16
C LYS A 3 -5.53 16.72 18.75
N LYS A 4 -6.61 17.29 18.20
CA LYS A 4 -6.52 17.97 16.90
C LYS A 4 -5.51 19.12 17.02
N PRO A 5 -4.58 19.26 16.06
CA PRO A 5 -3.62 20.35 16.08
C PRO A 5 -4.34 21.69 15.89
N SER A 6 -3.70 22.77 16.35
CA SER A 6 -4.19 24.13 16.08
C SER A 6 -4.35 24.35 14.57
N PRO A 7 -5.36 25.10 14.13
CA PRO A 7 -5.57 25.34 12.71
C PRO A 7 -4.42 26.16 12.11
N LEU A 8 -3.90 25.71 10.97
CA LEU A 8 -2.98 26.44 10.11
C LEU A 8 -3.60 27.78 9.66
N PRO A 9 -2.78 28.80 9.38
CA PRO A 9 -3.27 30.08 8.89
C PRO A 9 -4.04 29.91 7.57
N ASP A 10 -4.98 30.81 7.29
CA ASP A 10 -5.94 30.68 6.19
C ASP A 10 -5.31 30.33 4.82
N PRO A 11 -4.18 30.92 4.39
CA PRO A 11 -3.52 30.55 3.14
C PRO A 11 -3.04 29.09 3.10
N LEU A 12 -2.68 28.52 4.25
CA LEU A 12 -2.14 27.17 4.39
C LEU A 12 -3.19 26.13 4.82
N ARG A 13 -4.47 26.51 4.92
CA ARG A 13 -5.53 25.57 5.32
C ARG A 13 -5.68 24.36 4.41
N TYR A 14 -5.23 24.46 3.16
CA TYR A 14 -5.20 23.32 2.25
C TYR A 14 -4.27 22.19 2.73
N LEU A 15 -3.30 22.49 3.59
CA LEU A 15 -2.38 21.53 4.23
C LEU A 15 -2.94 20.94 5.55
N GLN A 16 -4.01 21.51 6.09
CA GLN A 16 -4.60 21.09 7.37
C GLN A 16 -4.99 19.61 7.42
N PRO A 17 -5.57 19.00 6.37
CA PRO A 17 -5.90 17.57 6.39
C PRO A 17 -4.68 16.67 6.60
N PHE A 18 -3.52 17.08 6.07
CA PHE A 18 -2.26 16.36 6.26
C PHE A 18 -1.72 16.59 7.67
N ALA A 19 -1.70 17.83 8.17
CA ALA A 19 -1.33 18.14 9.56
C ALA A 19 -2.18 17.35 10.59
N ASN A 20 -3.49 17.19 10.33
CA ASN A 20 -4.38 16.37 11.14
C ASN A 20 -4.07 14.87 11.09
N SER A 21 -3.45 14.39 10.00
CA SER A 21 -3.02 13.00 9.87
C SER A 21 -1.74 12.76 10.65
N LEU A 22 -0.76 13.68 10.54
CA LEU A 22 0.48 13.65 11.31
C LEU A 22 0.23 13.70 12.82
N ALA A 23 -0.73 14.52 13.29
CA ALA A 23 -1.07 14.61 14.71
C ALA A 23 -1.58 13.30 15.35
N LYS A 24 -1.92 12.29 14.53
CA LYS A 24 -2.36 10.97 15.01
C LYS A 24 -1.20 9.99 15.17
N LEU A 25 -0.02 10.33 14.64
CA LEU A 25 1.18 9.52 14.74
C LEU A 25 1.90 9.87 16.05
N PRO A 26 2.52 8.87 16.71
CA PRO A 26 3.50 9.12 17.75
C PRO A 26 4.67 9.99 17.23
N PRO A 27 5.28 10.86 18.06
CA PRO A 27 6.42 11.69 17.63
C PRO A 27 7.59 10.90 17.04
N GLU A 28 7.83 9.68 17.54
CA GLU A 28 8.86 8.75 17.04
C GLU A 28 8.61 8.25 15.62
N ASP A 29 7.35 8.24 15.17
CA ASP A 29 6.94 7.83 13.81
C ASP A 29 6.90 9.02 12.83
N LEU A 30 7.19 10.25 13.30
CA LEU A 30 7.27 11.43 12.45
C LEU A 30 8.66 11.55 11.79
N ASN A 31 8.94 10.67 10.84
CA ASN A 31 10.22 10.59 10.12
C ASN A 31 10.03 10.63 8.58
N GLU A 32 11.08 10.33 7.82
CA GLU A 32 11.08 10.38 6.34
C GLU A 32 10.25 9.26 5.69
N ASP A 33 9.90 8.19 6.42
CA ASP A 33 9.11 7.07 5.89
C ASP A 33 7.59 7.36 5.82
N ILE A 34 7.17 8.56 6.20
CA ILE A 34 5.77 8.98 6.09
C ILE A 34 5.36 9.07 4.62
N ASP A 35 4.26 8.39 4.27
CA ASP A 35 3.63 8.53 2.95
C ASP A 35 3.17 9.98 2.69
N ALA A 36 3.98 10.70 1.91
CA ALA A 36 3.76 12.08 1.54
C ALA A 36 2.79 12.25 0.35
N SER A 37 2.26 11.17 -0.24
CA SER A 37 1.47 11.23 -1.48
C SER A 37 0.28 12.19 -1.39
N ARG A 38 -0.34 12.30 -0.21
CA ARG A 38 -1.45 13.24 0.02
C ARG A 38 -1.01 14.70 0.11
N LEU A 39 0.18 14.94 0.68
CA LEU A 39 0.78 16.26 0.72
C LEU A 39 1.20 16.69 -0.69
N ASP A 40 1.88 15.80 -1.42
CA ASP A 40 2.29 15.99 -2.81
C ASP A 40 1.10 16.39 -3.69
N ALA A 41 -0.01 15.63 -3.65
CA ALA A 41 -1.21 15.95 -4.40
C ALA A 41 -1.83 17.32 -4.04
N ALA A 42 -1.77 17.71 -2.77
CA ALA A 42 -2.28 19.00 -2.31
C ALA A 42 -1.41 20.16 -2.83
N LEU A 43 -0.08 19.99 -2.82
CA LEU A 43 0.88 20.96 -3.34
C LEU A 43 0.80 21.06 -4.87
N ARG A 44 0.70 19.94 -5.60
CA ARG A 44 0.46 19.95 -7.05
C ARG A 44 -0.79 20.74 -7.42
N LYS A 45 -1.88 20.59 -6.65
CA LYS A 45 -3.10 21.37 -6.85
C LYS A 45 -2.87 22.86 -6.56
N ARG A 46 -2.05 23.21 -5.56
CA ARG A 46 -1.71 24.60 -5.22
C ARG A 46 -0.96 25.30 -6.35
N VAL A 47 -0.04 24.60 -7.02
CA VAL A 47 0.82 25.17 -8.06
C VAL A 47 0.42 24.80 -9.49
N HIS A 48 -0.74 24.17 -9.68
CA HIS A 48 -1.15 23.57 -10.97
C HIS A 48 -1.11 24.52 -12.17
N SER A 49 -1.37 25.82 -11.96
CA SER A 49 -1.39 26.84 -13.01
C SER A 49 -0.09 27.65 -13.11
N PHE A 50 0.95 27.27 -12.37
CA PHE A 50 2.23 27.97 -12.33
C PHE A 50 3.27 27.25 -13.17
N ASP A 51 4.17 28.03 -13.74
CA ASP A 51 5.46 27.51 -14.18
C ASP A 51 6.37 27.23 -12.97
N GLU A 52 7.54 26.66 -13.22
CA GLU A 52 8.47 26.25 -12.17
C GLU A 52 8.91 27.42 -11.28
N GLU A 53 9.18 28.60 -11.86
CA GLU A 53 9.63 29.78 -11.12
C GLU A 53 8.50 30.33 -10.23
N ALA A 54 7.28 30.48 -10.77
CA ALA A 54 6.14 30.93 -10.00
C ALA A 54 5.72 29.90 -8.92
N ALA A 55 5.86 28.60 -9.20
CA ALA A 55 5.64 27.54 -8.22
C ALA A 55 6.67 27.61 -7.08
N ALA A 56 7.96 27.80 -7.40
CA ALA A 56 9.01 27.96 -6.39
C ALA A 56 8.76 29.18 -5.50
N ALA A 57 8.40 30.32 -6.09
CA ALA A 57 8.07 31.53 -5.34
C ALA A 57 6.84 31.34 -4.43
N GLU A 58 5.82 30.63 -4.90
CA GLU A 58 4.63 30.33 -4.09
C GLU A 58 4.95 29.40 -2.92
N LEU A 59 5.69 28.31 -3.17
CA LEU A 59 6.08 27.36 -2.13
C LEU A 59 7.01 28.00 -1.09
N ALA A 60 7.89 28.91 -1.50
CA ALA A 60 8.71 29.71 -0.59
C ALA A 60 7.84 30.61 0.31
N ARG A 61 6.85 31.31 -0.26
CA ARG A 61 5.88 32.10 0.53
C ARG A 61 5.12 31.24 1.54
N ASP A 62 4.68 30.07 1.12
CA ASP A 62 3.96 29.14 2.00
C ASP A 62 4.89 28.61 3.12
N CYS A 63 6.16 28.34 2.82
CA CYS A 63 7.17 27.93 3.79
C CYS A 63 7.48 29.04 4.81
N ASP A 64 7.68 30.28 4.36
CA ASP A 64 7.95 31.43 5.22
C ASP A 64 6.76 31.73 6.16
N LEU A 65 5.54 31.66 5.61
CA LEU A 65 4.32 31.82 6.39
C LEU A 65 4.21 30.71 7.44
N LEU A 66 4.47 29.46 7.05
CA LEU A 66 4.43 28.32 7.96
C LEU A 66 5.48 28.46 9.07
N GLU A 67 6.71 28.84 8.74
CA GLU A 67 7.80 29.07 9.68
C GLU A 67 7.44 30.17 10.69
N SER A 68 6.96 31.32 10.20
CA SER A 68 6.56 32.43 11.07
C SER A 68 5.47 32.03 12.07
N TRP A 69 4.51 31.22 11.62
CA TRP A 69 3.39 30.73 12.42
C TRP A 69 3.79 29.64 13.43
N LEU A 70 4.86 28.90 13.15
CA LEU A 70 5.37 27.80 14.00
C LEU A 70 6.29 28.26 15.14
N LYS A 71 6.75 29.52 15.15
CA LYS A 71 7.74 30.04 16.13
C LYS A 71 7.36 29.80 17.59
N ASP A 72 6.08 29.88 17.93
CA ASP A 72 5.53 29.69 19.28
C ASP A 72 4.92 28.29 19.48
N LYS A 73 5.15 27.34 18.56
CA LYS A 73 4.51 26.02 18.54
C LYS A 73 5.54 24.91 18.29
N PRO A 74 6.45 24.64 19.24
CA PRO A 74 7.55 23.69 19.05
C PRO A 74 7.08 22.26 18.77
N ASP A 75 5.97 21.82 19.36
CA ASP A 75 5.47 20.45 19.24
C ASP A 75 4.44 20.25 18.12
N HIS A 76 4.31 21.22 17.22
CA HIS A 76 3.29 21.15 16.18
C HIS A 76 3.71 20.22 15.03
N PRO A 77 2.87 19.27 14.60
CA PRO A 77 3.23 18.31 13.55
C PRO A 77 3.53 18.95 12.19
N ALA A 78 3.11 20.20 11.98
CA ALA A 78 3.42 20.93 10.75
C ALA A 78 4.91 21.30 10.61
N HIS A 79 5.76 21.11 11.63
CA HIS A 79 7.22 21.16 11.45
C HIS A 79 7.71 20.15 10.40
N TRP A 80 7.07 18.97 10.31
CA TRP A 80 7.36 17.99 9.26
C TRP A 80 7.01 18.53 7.87
N ILE A 81 5.85 19.19 7.73
CA ILE A 81 5.41 19.82 6.47
C ILE A 81 6.39 20.92 6.06
N ARG A 82 6.87 21.72 7.02
CA ARG A 82 7.93 22.71 6.76
C ARG A 82 9.21 22.03 6.25
N GLY A 83 9.63 20.93 6.86
CA GLY A 83 10.76 20.14 6.37
C GLY A 83 10.59 19.68 4.92
N PHE A 84 9.40 19.20 4.57
CA PHE A 84 9.06 18.81 3.20
C PHE A 84 9.08 19.98 2.21
N LEU A 85 8.59 21.17 2.60
CA LEU A 85 8.62 22.36 1.74
C LEU A 85 10.04 22.87 1.46
N LEU A 86 11.01 22.51 2.30
CA LEU A 86 12.43 22.85 2.13
C LEU A 86 13.18 21.85 1.22
N SER A 87 12.52 20.81 0.73
CA SER A 87 13.15 19.83 -0.15
C SER A 87 13.67 20.50 -1.43
N PRO A 88 14.92 20.18 -1.85
CA PRO A 88 15.45 20.69 -3.12
C PRO A 88 14.59 20.17 -4.27
N ASP A 89 14.51 20.96 -5.34
CA ASP A 89 13.81 20.62 -6.60
C ASP A 89 12.31 20.33 -6.44
N LEU A 90 11.71 20.65 -5.29
CA LEU A 90 10.28 20.41 -5.04
C LEU A 90 9.40 21.10 -6.08
N ALA A 91 9.71 22.35 -6.44
CA ALA A 91 8.96 23.07 -7.47
C ALA A 91 9.01 22.35 -8.83
N THR A 92 10.22 21.94 -9.25
CA THR A 92 10.45 21.18 -10.48
C THR A 92 9.66 19.87 -10.49
N HIS A 93 9.70 19.11 -9.38
CA HIS A 93 8.96 17.86 -9.25
C HIS A 93 7.44 18.06 -9.33
N LEU A 94 6.91 19.10 -8.67
CA LEU A 94 5.47 19.35 -8.60
C LEU A 94 4.88 19.88 -9.91
N THR A 95 5.66 20.63 -10.71
CA THR A 95 5.23 21.18 -12.01
C THR A 95 5.40 20.18 -13.15
N GLN A 96 6.27 19.18 -13.00
CA GLN A 96 6.34 18.07 -13.95
C GLN A 96 5.04 17.27 -13.95
N PRO A 97 4.58 16.78 -15.12
CA PRO A 97 3.46 15.85 -15.18
C PRO A 97 3.72 14.66 -14.25
N ALA A 98 2.72 14.27 -13.45
CA ALA A 98 2.84 13.06 -12.64
C ALA A 98 3.22 11.89 -13.55
N GLU A 99 4.27 11.15 -13.18
CA GLU A 99 4.64 9.95 -13.92
C GLU A 99 3.41 9.03 -14.02
N PRO A 100 3.06 8.56 -15.23
CA PRO A 100 1.98 7.59 -15.35
C PRO A 100 2.35 6.37 -14.50
N PRO A 101 1.37 5.74 -13.82
CA PRO A 101 1.63 4.54 -13.05
C PRO A 101 2.42 3.54 -13.91
N PRO A 102 3.43 2.86 -13.34
CA PRO A 102 4.24 1.93 -14.11
C PRO A 102 3.33 0.95 -14.85
N ARG A 103 3.50 0.88 -16.17
CA ARG A 103 2.72 -0.01 -17.02
C ARG A 103 3.22 -1.43 -16.80
N GLY A 104 2.31 -2.33 -16.49
CA GLY A 104 2.50 -3.74 -16.79
C GLY A 104 1.20 -4.49 -16.56
N PRO A 105 1.27 -5.79 -16.24
CA PRO A 105 0.12 -6.65 -16.46
C PRO A 105 -1.08 -6.23 -15.60
N GLU A 106 -2.21 -5.97 -16.26
CA GLU A 106 -3.49 -5.78 -15.60
C GLU A 106 -3.99 -7.13 -15.08
N ILE A 107 -4.43 -7.15 -13.82
CA ILE A 107 -4.97 -8.35 -13.19
C ILE A 107 -6.48 -8.37 -13.38
N SER A 108 -6.98 -9.38 -14.08
CA SER A 108 -8.41 -9.68 -14.19
C SER A 108 -8.76 -10.82 -13.24
N PHE A 109 -9.72 -10.60 -12.34
CA PHE A 109 -10.20 -11.60 -11.39
C PHE A 109 -11.65 -11.30 -10.99
N VAL A 110 -12.51 -12.31 -11.04
CA VAL A 110 -13.88 -12.19 -10.55
C VAL A 110 -13.88 -12.58 -9.08
N ALA A 111 -13.88 -11.59 -8.19
CA ALA A 111 -13.90 -11.84 -6.75
C ALA A 111 -15.21 -12.53 -6.32
N PRO A 112 -15.19 -13.35 -5.25
CA PRO A 112 -16.40 -14.01 -4.75
C PRO A 112 -17.43 -12.99 -4.27
N ALA A 113 -18.70 -13.40 -4.17
CA ALA A 113 -19.78 -12.51 -3.74
C ALA A 113 -19.50 -11.87 -2.36
N GLY A 114 -19.73 -10.55 -2.28
CA GLY A 114 -19.55 -9.75 -1.07
C GLY A 114 -18.13 -9.27 -0.80
N TRP A 115 -17.16 -9.58 -1.66
CA TRP A 115 -15.81 -9.02 -1.59
C TRP A 115 -15.75 -7.64 -2.22
N LYS A 116 -15.01 -6.73 -1.57
CA LYS A 116 -14.61 -5.45 -2.14
C LYS A 116 -13.25 -5.60 -2.80
N VAL A 117 -13.11 -5.09 -4.01
CA VAL A 117 -11.86 -5.11 -4.79
C VAL A 117 -11.38 -3.67 -4.97
N LYS A 118 -10.12 -3.42 -4.65
CA LYS A 118 -9.42 -2.18 -4.96
C LYS A 118 -8.25 -2.52 -5.88
N VAL A 119 -8.23 -1.88 -7.05
CA VAL A 119 -7.13 -2.01 -8.01
C VAL A 119 -6.02 -1.05 -7.61
N VAL A 120 -4.78 -1.55 -7.56
CA VAL A 120 -3.56 -0.76 -7.43
C VAL A 120 -2.54 -1.28 -8.47
N PRO A 121 -1.46 -0.54 -8.78
CA PRO A 121 -0.47 -1.03 -9.74
C PRO A 121 0.03 -2.44 -9.39
N PHE A 122 -0.08 -3.37 -10.34
CA PHE A 122 0.34 -4.78 -10.22
C PHE A 122 -0.33 -5.61 -9.12
N ARG A 123 -1.39 -5.12 -8.47
CA ARG A 123 -2.03 -5.83 -7.36
C ARG A 123 -3.50 -5.50 -7.22
N LEU A 124 -4.28 -6.49 -6.81
CA LEU A 124 -5.66 -6.32 -6.32
C LEU A 124 -5.66 -6.47 -4.81
N ASP A 125 -6.18 -5.47 -4.10
CA ASP A 125 -6.48 -5.55 -2.68
C ASP A 125 -7.94 -5.98 -2.50
N LEU A 126 -8.15 -7.08 -1.79
CA LEU A 126 -9.43 -7.75 -1.60
C LEU A 126 -9.85 -7.68 -0.13
N LYS A 127 -11.12 -7.42 0.16
CA LYS A 127 -11.63 -7.40 1.53
C LYS A 127 -13.06 -7.92 1.68
N LYS A 128 -13.29 -8.78 2.67
CA LYS A 128 -14.62 -9.21 3.12
C LYS A 128 -14.66 -9.25 4.65
N GLY A 129 -15.26 -8.24 5.27
CA GLY A 129 -15.26 -8.12 6.74
C GLY A 129 -13.84 -8.00 7.31
N LYS A 130 -13.43 -9.02 8.09
CA LYS A 130 -12.08 -9.15 8.69
C LYS A 130 -11.09 -9.97 7.85
N LEU A 131 -11.56 -10.60 6.78
CA LEU A 131 -10.73 -11.32 5.81
C LEU A 131 -10.20 -10.33 4.78
N ILE A 132 -8.89 -10.35 4.59
CA ILE A 132 -8.15 -9.56 3.61
C ILE A 132 -7.46 -10.50 2.64
N GLY A 133 -7.31 -10.05 1.40
CA GLY A 133 -6.57 -10.80 0.40
C GLY A 133 -5.81 -9.87 -0.52
N THR A 134 -4.74 -10.37 -1.10
CA THR A 134 -3.98 -9.69 -2.14
C THR A 134 -3.79 -10.63 -3.31
N VAL A 135 -3.92 -10.12 -4.53
CA VAL A 135 -3.52 -10.84 -5.76
C VAL A 135 -2.48 -9.96 -6.42
N MET A 136 -1.24 -10.40 -6.48
CA MET A 136 -0.11 -9.63 -6.99
C MET A 136 0.48 -10.30 -8.22
N ALA A 137 0.65 -9.54 -9.30
CA ALA A 137 1.39 -10.01 -10.47
C ALA A 137 2.87 -10.11 -10.12
N ILE A 138 3.50 -11.23 -10.45
CA ILE A 138 4.92 -11.48 -10.22
C ILE A 138 5.58 -11.98 -11.50
N ASN A 139 6.90 -11.80 -11.61
CA ASN A 139 7.66 -12.34 -12.75
C ASN A 139 8.08 -13.81 -12.48
N GLN A 140 8.59 -14.48 -13.52
CA GLN A 140 9.07 -15.87 -13.43
C GLN A 140 10.13 -16.05 -12.34
N LEU A 141 11.08 -15.12 -12.22
CA LEU A 141 12.16 -15.21 -11.24
C LEU A 141 11.63 -15.23 -9.81
N SER A 142 10.68 -14.33 -9.50
CA SER A 142 9.99 -14.30 -8.21
C SER A 142 9.20 -15.57 -7.98
N PHE A 143 8.50 -16.08 -9.00
CA PHE A 143 7.75 -17.33 -8.93
C PHE A 143 8.66 -18.51 -8.56
N ASP A 144 9.77 -18.70 -9.28
CA ASP A 144 10.72 -19.79 -9.04
C ASP A 144 11.38 -19.68 -7.66
N MET A 145 11.74 -18.46 -7.25
CA MET A 145 12.34 -18.21 -5.95
C MET A 145 11.37 -18.51 -4.81
N MET A 146 10.12 -18.07 -4.91
CA MET A 146 9.08 -18.32 -3.91
C MET A 146 8.73 -19.81 -3.84
N GLN A 147 8.71 -20.53 -4.97
CA GLN A 147 8.53 -21.99 -4.97
C GLN A 147 9.62 -22.69 -4.15
N ARG A 148 10.89 -22.26 -4.30
CA ARG A 148 12.00 -22.80 -3.49
C ARG A 148 11.89 -22.42 -2.03
N GLN A 149 11.56 -21.16 -1.72
CA GLN A 149 11.36 -20.73 -0.32
C GLN A 149 10.26 -21.53 0.37
N GLN A 150 9.19 -21.84 -0.35
CA GLN A 150 8.15 -22.75 0.10
C GLN A 150 8.73 -24.14 0.41
N GLU A 151 9.69 -24.68 -0.32
CA GLU A 151 10.28 -26.00 0.00
C GLU A 151 11.12 -26.00 1.28
N TYR A 152 11.77 -24.88 1.60
CA TYR A 152 12.66 -24.75 2.77
C TYR A 152 11.99 -24.13 4.01
N TRP A 153 10.66 -24.00 4.03
CA TRP A 153 9.98 -23.40 5.17
C TRP A 153 10.19 -24.22 6.45
N VAL A 154 10.59 -23.54 7.52
CA VAL A 154 10.70 -24.10 8.87
C VAL A 154 9.96 -23.16 9.82
N ALA A 155 9.17 -23.73 10.74
CA ALA A 155 8.52 -22.95 11.78
C ALA A 155 9.58 -22.19 12.62
N PRO A 156 9.42 -20.88 12.85
CA PRO A 156 10.34 -20.14 13.69
C PRO A 156 10.43 -20.74 15.11
N PRO A 157 11.61 -20.71 15.75
CA PRO A 157 11.76 -21.19 17.12
C PRO A 157 10.75 -20.52 18.06
N GLY A 158 10.07 -21.32 18.89
CA GLY A 158 9.08 -20.83 19.86
C GLY A 158 7.66 -20.63 19.30
N LEU A 159 7.42 -20.91 18.02
CA LEU A 159 6.09 -20.92 17.43
C LEU A 159 5.62 -22.36 17.17
N GLU A 160 4.42 -22.67 17.62
CA GLU A 160 3.75 -23.91 17.22
C GLU A 160 2.94 -23.61 15.95
N ALA A 161 3.51 -23.95 14.79
CA ALA A 161 2.92 -23.70 13.50
C ALA A 161 2.95 -24.94 12.60
N THR A 162 1.87 -25.15 11.87
CA THR A 162 1.75 -26.19 10.84
C THR A 162 1.67 -25.56 9.47
N ARG A 163 2.07 -26.35 8.49
CA ARG A 163 2.02 -25.98 7.08
C ARG A 163 1.53 -27.14 6.26
N GLU A 164 0.52 -26.89 5.44
CA GLU A 164 -0.03 -27.84 4.49
C GLU A 164 0.18 -27.31 3.07
N VAL A 165 0.76 -28.11 2.20
CA VAL A 165 0.99 -27.76 0.79
C VAL A 165 0.13 -28.67 -0.08
N GLN A 166 -0.58 -28.07 -1.03
CA GLN A 166 -1.45 -28.77 -1.95
C GLN A 166 -1.23 -28.24 -3.36
N ASP A 167 -1.20 -29.14 -4.34
CA ASP A 167 -1.25 -28.73 -5.74
C ASP A 167 -2.67 -28.25 -6.07
N VAL A 168 -2.76 -27.14 -6.79
CA VAL A 168 -4.01 -26.51 -7.18
C VAL A 168 -4.13 -26.51 -8.69
N ARG A 169 -5.32 -26.86 -9.19
CA ARG A 169 -5.66 -26.74 -10.60
C ARG A 169 -7.13 -26.35 -10.78
N HIS A 170 -7.36 -25.17 -11.35
CA HIS A 170 -8.69 -24.64 -11.65
C HIS A 170 -8.71 -24.09 -13.08
N GLY A 171 -9.19 -24.89 -14.02
CA GLY A 171 -9.10 -24.56 -15.45
C GLY A 171 -7.63 -24.46 -15.90
N ASP A 172 -7.28 -23.33 -16.52
CA ASP A 172 -5.92 -23.02 -16.96
C ASP A 172 -5.01 -22.49 -15.85
N VAL A 173 -5.56 -22.27 -14.65
CA VAL A 173 -4.78 -21.84 -13.49
C VAL A 173 -4.23 -23.06 -12.77
N SER A 174 -2.94 -23.07 -12.49
CA SER A 174 -2.25 -24.16 -11.79
C SER A 174 -1.16 -23.66 -10.88
N GLY A 175 -0.82 -24.40 -9.83
CA GLY A 175 0.26 -24.01 -8.91
C GLY A 175 0.17 -24.70 -7.57
N LYS A 176 0.65 -24.03 -6.53
CA LYS A 176 0.64 -24.54 -5.15
C LYS A 176 -0.19 -23.64 -4.25
N LYS A 177 -0.93 -24.25 -3.32
CA LYS A 177 -1.57 -23.60 -2.17
C LYS A 177 -0.83 -24.05 -0.92
N CYS A 178 -0.40 -23.09 -0.12
CA CYS A 178 0.21 -23.29 1.18
C CYS A 178 -0.71 -22.71 2.24
N VAL A 179 -1.21 -23.56 3.13
CA VAL A 179 -1.98 -23.15 4.31
C VAL A 179 -1.05 -23.12 5.50
N TYR A 180 -0.84 -21.94 6.07
CA TYR A 180 -0.10 -21.73 7.30
C TYR A 180 -1.08 -21.62 8.45
N ARG A 181 -0.85 -22.36 9.53
CA ARG A 181 -1.61 -22.23 10.77
C ARG A 181 -0.64 -22.10 11.93
N GLN A 182 -0.83 -21.11 12.78
CA GLN A 182 -0.18 -21.05 14.08
C GLN A 182 -1.21 -21.38 15.15
N VAL A 183 -0.80 -22.20 16.11
CA VAL A 183 -1.60 -22.60 17.27
C VAL A 183 -1.27 -21.74 18.49
N SER A 184 -0.01 -21.34 18.64
CA SER A 184 0.51 -20.59 19.79
C SER A 184 1.62 -19.60 19.38
N PRO A 185 1.73 -18.39 20.00
CA PRO A 185 0.97 -17.89 21.16
C PRO A 185 -0.40 -17.30 20.82
N VAL A 186 -0.63 -16.91 19.57
CA VAL A 186 -1.92 -16.40 19.09
C VAL A 186 -2.33 -17.21 17.88
N PRO A 187 -3.52 -17.83 17.87
CA PRO A 187 -3.98 -18.56 16.71
C PRO A 187 -4.14 -17.64 15.49
N TRP A 188 -3.53 -18.02 14.38
CA TRP A 188 -3.75 -17.36 13.09
C TRP A 188 -3.67 -18.36 11.96
N LYS A 189 -4.34 -18.03 10.86
CA LYS A 189 -4.28 -18.76 9.60
C LYS A 189 -3.95 -17.78 8.48
N SER A 190 -3.13 -18.24 7.54
CA SER A 190 -2.89 -17.59 6.25
C SER A 190 -2.90 -18.63 5.16
N VAL A 191 -3.33 -18.22 3.97
CA VAL A 191 -3.31 -19.06 2.78
C VAL A 191 -2.57 -18.32 1.68
N ASP A 192 -1.46 -18.89 1.24
CA ASP A 192 -0.65 -18.37 0.13
C ASP A 192 -0.84 -19.28 -1.09
N TYR A 193 -1.13 -18.69 -2.25
CA TYR A 193 -1.18 -19.38 -3.52
C TYR A 193 -0.10 -18.82 -4.42
N LEU A 194 0.66 -19.72 -5.01
CA LEU A 194 1.66 -19.39 -6.00
C LEU A 194 1.25 -20.03 -7.31
N LEU A 195 0.70 -19.22 -8.22
CA LEU A 195 -0.08 -19.69 -9.37
C LEU A 195 0.53 -19.24 -10.69
N SER A 196 0.64 -20.18 -11.62
CA SER A 196 0.70 -19.93 -13.05
C SER A 196 -0.72 -19.71 -13.57
N VAL A 197 -0.93 -18.58 -14.25
CA VAL A 197 -2.21 -18.16 -14.80
C VAL A 197 -2.02 -17.77 -16.26
N PRO A 198 -3.08 -17.77 -17.08
CA PRO A 198 -2.92 -17.26 -18.44
C PRO A 198 -2.45 -15.79 -18.41
N GLY A 199 -1.34 -15.54 -19.09
CA GLY A 199 -0.66 -14.24 -19.12
C GLY A 199 0.54 -14.10 -18.17
N GLY A 200 0.77 -15.01 -17.23
CA GLY A 200 1.97 -14.99 -16.39
C GLY A 200 1.80 -15.66 -15.02
N PHE A 201 2.32 -15.02 -13.97
CA PHE A 201 2.36 -15.59 -12.63
C PHE A 201 1.78 -14.63 -11.61
N VAL A 202 1.10 -15.17 -10.61
CA VAL A 202 0.58 -14.40 -9.48
C VAL A 202 0.92 -15.05 -8.16
N GLN A 203 1.12 -14.20 -7.16
CA GLN A 203 1.03 -14.59 -5.75
C GLN A 203 -0.32 -14.12 -5.20
N VAL A 204 -1.02 -15.00 -4.50
CA VAL A 204 -2.23 -14.63 -3.77
C VAL A 204 -2.03 -14.92 -2.30
N VAL A 205 -2.25 -13.93 -1.44
CA VAL A 205 -2.23 -14.14 0.01
C VAL A 205 -3.61 -13.84 0.57
N LEU A 206 -4.15 -14.73 1.38
CA LEU A 206 -5.36 -14.52 2.17
C LEU A 206 -5.01 -14.57 3.66
N ASP A 207 -5.38 -13.53 4.38
CA ASP A 207 -5.15 -13.39 5.81
C ASP A 207 -6.41 -12.91 6.51
N ALA A 208 -6.55 -13.23 7.79
CA ALA A 208 -7.66 -12.69 8.57
C ALA A 208 -7.22 -12.22 9.95
N LEU A 209 -7.91 -11.20 10.45
CA LEU A 209 -7.82 -10.77 11.86
C LEU A 209 -8.63 -11.71 12.80
N VAL A 210 -8.85 -12.95 12.39
CA VAL A 210 -9.54 -14.02 13.13
C VAL A 210 -8.69 -15.29 13.04
N ALA A 211 -8.89 -16.20 13.98
CA ALA A 211 -8.07 -17.41 14.10
C ALA A 211 -8.14 -18.34 12.88
N ASP A 212 -9.29 -18.38 12.19
CA ASP A 212 -9.52 -19.25 11.03
C ASP A 212 -10.59 -18.63 10.10
N PHE A 213 -10.61 -19.08 8.85
CA PHE A 213 -11.58 -18.68 7.82
C PHE A 213 -11.69 -19.74 6.72
N ASP A 214 -12.83 -19.80 6.03
CA ASP A 214 -13.03 -20.68 4.87
C ASP A 214 -12.60 -19.99 3.57
N GLU A 215 -11.61 -20.57 2.90
CA GLU A 215 -11.09 -20.10 1.61
C GLU A 215 -11.80 -20.72 0.39
N ALA A 216 -12.68 -21.71 0.57
CA ALA A 216 -13.33 -22.40 -0.55
C ALA A 216 -14.09 -21.46 -1.52
N PRO A 217 -14.79 -20.39 -1.06
CA PRO A 217 -15.39 -19.43 -1.98
C PRO A 217 -14.38 -18.70 -2.86
N PHE A 218 -13.15 -18.50 -2.37
CA PHE A 218 -12.07 -17.91 -3.14
C PHE A 218 -11.50 -18.92 -4.14
N ASP A 219 -11.26 -20.16 -3.70
CA ASP A 219 -10.80 -21.27 -4.55
C ASP A 219 -11.70 -21.47 -5.77
N ALA A 220 -13.02 -21.42 -5.57
CA ALA A 220 -14.02 -21.56 -6.63
C ALA A 220 -13.86 -20.52 -7.76
N ASN A 221 -13.27 -19.36 -7.47
CA ASN A 221 -13.12 -18.26 -8.42
C ASN A 221 -11.70 -18.17 -9.03
N LEU A 222 -10.74 -18.99 -8.57
CA LEU A 222 -9.36 -18.97 -9.08
C LEU A 222 -9.27 -19.17 -10.60
N HIS A 223 -10.17 -19.95 -11.18
CA HIS A 223 -10.21 -20.17 -12.62
C HIS A 223 -10.42 -18.89 -13.46
N THR A 224 -10.88 -17.80 -12.85
CA THR A 224 -11.12 -16.50 -13.52
C THR A 224 -9.89 -15.60 -13.58
N LEU A 225 -8.81 -15.97 -12.89
CA LEU A 225 -7.62 -15.15 -12.71
C LEU A 225 -6.79 -15.12 -14.00
N ARG A 226 -6.49 -13.92 -14.51
CA ARG A 226 -5.77 -13.69 -15.77
C ARG A 226 -4.88 -12.45 -15.64
N LEU A 227 -3.77 -12.44 -16.38
CA LEU A 227 -2.96 -11.24 -16.59
C LEU A 227 -3.10 -10.77 -18.04
N SER A 228 -3.15 -9.47 -18.27
CA SER A 228 -2.97 -8.93 -19.62
C SER A 228 -1.54 -9.25 -20.11
N ALA A 229 -1.37 -9.47 -21.41
CA ALA A 229 -0.03 -9.54 -21.98
C ALA A 229 0.72 -8.24 -21.66
N SER A 230 1.96 -8.36 -21.18
CA SER A 230 2.84 -7.20 -21.03
C SER A 230 3.07 -6.58 -22.41
N ALA A 231 2.63 -5.34 -22.60
CA ALA A 231 2.89 -4.56 -23.80
C ALA A 231 4.36 -4.12 -23.88
#